data_AF-A0A9D8VZJ5-F1
#
_entry.id   AF-A0A9D8VZJ5-F1
#
_cell.length_a   1.000
_cell.length_b   1.000
_cell.length_c   1.000
_cell.angle_alpha   90.00
_cell.angle_beta   90.00
_cell.angle_gamma   90.00
#
_symmetry.space_group_name_H-M   'P 1'
#
loop_
_entity.id
_entity.type
_entity.pdbx_description
1 polymer ?
#
loop_
_entity_poly.entity_id
_entity_poly.type
_entity_poly.pdbx_seq_one_letter_code
_entity_poly.pdbx_strand_id
1 'polypeptide(L)'
;MIDRYLKAAVTACVGLMALLYVLHNIANYPQAFEFFIYTTSHVDQEAYPVTLLPVPPTFLIIVGMILVFSLEFVAGLGGLFGAWKLWSLRGATPAEFEAGKKWAKIAMGSAVVVWWGLFQGVAIAGYQLWQMPLGQGPFDGSWVYGGMAMMVLIYLGQKEG
;
A
#
# COMPACT_ATOMS: atom_id res chain seq x y z
N MET A 1 -13.04 14.90 -21.21
CA MET A 1 -14.03 14.50 -20.17
C MET A 1 -13.93 13.04 -19.74
N ILE A 2 -13.37 12.12 -20.55
CA ILE A 2 -13.17 10.71 -20.16
C ILE A 2 -12.25 10.57 -18.93
N ASP A 3 -11.29 11.48 -18.74
CA ASP A 3 -10.31 11.42 -17.65
C ASP A 3 -10.92 11.39 -16.26
N ARG A 4 -12.03 12.10 -16.04
CA ARG A 4 -12.70 12.13 -14.74
C ARG A 4 -13.29 10.78 -14.38
N TYR A 5 -13.83 10.07 -15.38
CA TYR A 5 -14.33 8.70 -15.23
C TYR A 5 -13.19 7.73 -14.98
N LEU A 6 -12.11 7.83 -15.76
CA LEU A 6 -10.94 6.97 -15.62
C LEU A 6 -10.27 7.15 -14.26
N LYS A 7 -10.04 8.38 -13.80
CA LYS A 7 -9.47 8.68 -12.47
C LYS A 7 -10.29 8.03 -11.35
N ALA A 8 -11.62 8.10 -11.43
CA ALA A 8 -12.49 7.41 -10.48
C ALA A 8 -12.34 5.89 -10.56
N ALA A 9 -12.43 5.31 -11.76
CA ALA A 9 -12.38 3.87 -11.98
C ALA A 9 -11.04 3.25 -11.54
N VAL A 10 -9.90 3.81 -11.96
CA VAL A 10 -8.57 3.26 -11.60
C VAL A 10 -8.28 3.42 -10.10
N THR A 11 -8.77 4.50 -9.48
CA THR A 11 -8.70 4.68 -8.02
C THR A 11 -9.51 3.59 -7.32
N ALA A 12 -10.71 3.26 -7.82
CA ALA A 12 -11.54 2.20 -7.27
C ALA A 12 -10.87 0.83 -7.39
N CYS A 13 -10.22 0.53 -8.51
CA CYS A 13 -9.51 -0.74 -8.71
C CYS A 13 -8.39 -0.92 -7.69
N VAL A 14 -7.52 0.10 -7.51
CA VAL A 14 -6.42 0.03 -6.53
C VAL A 14 -6.95 0.01 -5.10
N GLY A 15 -8.00 0.79 -4.79
CA GLY A 15 -8.65 0.77 -3.49
C GLY A 15 -9.28 -0.59 -3.16
N LEU A 16 -9.99 -1.20 -4.10
CA LEU A 16 -10.57 -2.54 -3.90
C LEU A 16 -9.47 -3.58 -3.64
N MET A 17 -8.38 -3.54 -4.42
CA MET A 17 -7.24 -4.42 -4.22
C MET A 17 -6.63 -4.27 -2.83
N ALA A 18 -6.34 -3.04 -2.39
CA ALA A 18 -5.79 -2.75 -1.06
C ALA A 18 -6.73 -3.25 0.05
N LEU A 19 -8.05 -3.02 -0.11
CA LEU A 19 -9.06 -3.47 0.84
C LEU A 19 -9.08 -5.00 0.93
N LEU A 20 -9.03 -5.70 -0.19
CA LEU A 20 -9.01 -7.16 -0.19
C LEU A 20 -7.74 -7.71 0.49
N TYR A 21 -6.58 -7.11 0.29
CA TYR A 21 -5.35 -7.53 0.98
C TYR A 21 -5.46 -7.40 2.50
N VAL A 22 -5.87 -6.23 3.01
CA VAL A 22 -5.98 -6.05 4.46
C VAL A 22 -7.07 -6.93 5.07
N LEU A 23 -8.17 -7.16 4.36
CA LEU A 23 -9.23 -8.07 4.82
C LEU A 23 -8.74 -9.52 4.90
N HIS A 24 -7.93 -9.99 3.94
CA HIS A 24 -7.30 -11.31 4.04
C HIS A 24 -6.32 -11.37 5.21
N ASN A 25 -5.52 -10.33 5.43
CA ASN A 25 -4.59 -10.27 6.56
C ASN A 25 -5.32 -10.33 7.91
N ILE A 26 -6.48 -9.66 8.04
CA ILE A 26 -7.29 -9.72 9.25
C ILE A 26 -7.95 -11.09 9.41
N ALA A 27 -8.51 -11.64 8.34
CA ALA A 27 -9.15 -12.96 8.37
C ALA A 27 -8.14 -14.07 8.73
N ASN A 28 -6.86 -13.89 8.37
CA ASN A 28 -5.76 -14.80 8.66
C ASN A 28 -4.77 -14.16 9.66
N TYR A 29 -5.30 -13.50 10.70
CA TYR A 29 -4.49 -12.75 11.67
C TYR A 29 -3.31 -13.56 12.26
N PRO A 30 -3.47 -14.83 12.68
CA PRO A 30 -2.34 -15.61 13.20
C PRO A 30 -1.20 -15.74 12.18
N GLN A 31 -1.53 -16.08 10.93
CA GLN A 31 -0.55 -16.25 9.85
C GLN A 31 0.08 -14.91 9.47
N ALA A 32 -0.69 -13.82 9.46
CA ALA A 32 -0.15 -12.48 9.24
C ALA A 32 0.85 -12.11 10.34
N PHE A 33 0.52 -12.35 11.62
CA PHE A 33 1.42 -12.08 12.72
C PHE A 33 2.70 -12.93 12.66
N GLU A 34 2.59 -14.22 12.36
CA GLU A 34 3.73 -15.10 12.12
C GLU A 34 4.62 -14.61 10.96
N PHE A 35 4.01 -14.11 9.89
CA PHE A 35 4.75 -13.55 8.75
C PHE A 35 5.56 -12.30 9.13
N PHE A 36 5.02 -11.44 10.01
CA PHE A 36 5.76 -10.29 10.55
C PHE A 36 6.93 -10.73 11.45
N ILE A 37 6.75 -11.78 12.26
CA ILE A 37 7.84 -12.38 13.04
C ILE A 37 8.92 -12.90 12.08
N TYR A 38 8.53 -13.72 11.10
CA TYR A 38 9.44 -14.28 10.11
C TYR A 38 10.25 -13.20 9.41
N THR A 39 9.58 -12.17 8.88
CA THR A 39 10.19 -11.03 8.20
C THR A 39 11.29 -10.35 9.01
N THR A 40 11.14 -10.29 10.34
CA THR A 40 12.09 -9.59 11.23
C THR A 40 13.09 -10.50 11.93
N SER A 41 13.06 -11.80 11.64
CA SER A 41 13.81 -12.82 12.38
C SER A 41 15.23 -13.09 11.87
N HIS A 42 15.54 -12.71 10.63
CA HIS A 42 16.75 -13.10 9.88
C HIS A 42 16.94 -14.61 9.67
N VAL A 43 15.91 -15.42 9.95
CA VAL A 43 15.94 -16.86 9.64
C VAL A 43 16.07 -17.05 8.13
N ASP A 44 16.92 -17.99 7.72
CA ASP A 44 17.18 -18.31 6.31
C ASP A 44 17.74 -17.16 5.46
N GLN A 45 18.34 -16.14 6.08
CA GLN A 45 19.03 -15.04 5.38
C GLN A 45 20.51 -15.40 5.09
N GLU A 46 20.75 -16.14 4.01
CA GLU A 46 22.07 -16.76 3.75
C GLU A 46 23.03 -15.94 2.88
N ALA A 47 22.53 -15.01 2.05
CA ALA A 47 23.37 -14.36 1.04
C ALA A 47 24.29 -13.29 1.65
N TYR A 48 23.79 -12.50 2.61
CA TYR A 48 24.58 -11.45 3.27
C TYR A 48 24.68 -11.68 4.79
N PRO A 49 25.91 -11.82 5.33
CA PRO A 49 26.13 -12.20 6.73
C PRO A 49 25.97 -11.05 7.74
N VAL A 50 25.86 -9.80 7.27
CA VAL A 50 25.71 -8.61 8.12
C VAL A 50 24.29 -8.08 8.02
N THR A 51 23.60 -8.03 9.16
CA THR A 51 22.25 -7.47 9.31
C THR A 51 22.33 -6.04 9.83
N LEU A 52 21.58 -5.11 9.20
CA LEU A 52 21.55 -3.71 9.62
C LEU A 52 20.57 -3.46 10.77
N LEU A 53 19.38 -4.06 10.68
CA LEU A 53 18.33 -3.95 11.68
C LEU A 53 18.42 -5.16 12.62
N PRO A 54 18.34 -4.97 13.95
CA PRO A 54 18.26 -6.09 14.89
C PRO A 54 16.85 -6.70 14.90
N VAL A 55 16.72 -7.93 15.39
CA VAL A 55 15.41 -8.54 15.67
C VAL A 55 14.67 -7.69 16.72
N PRO A 56 13.51 -7.11 16.39
CA PRO A 56 12.79 -6.22 17.30
C PRO A 56 12.02 -7.03 18.37
N PRO A 57 11.76 -6.44 19.55
CA PRO A 57 10.84 -7.03 20.52
C PRO A 57 9.41 -7.10 19.96
N THR A 58 8.62 -8.07 20.42
CA THR A 58 7.27 -8.38 19.92
C THR A 58 6.34 -7.17 19.84
N PHE A 59 6.41 -6.24 20.81
CA PHE A 59 5.53 -5.07 20.79
C PHE A 59 5.80 -4.14 19.59
N LEU A 60 7.05 -4.02 19.12
CA LEU A 60 7.38 -3.23 17.92
C LEU A 60 6.91 -3.94 16.65
N ILE A 61 6.91 -5.27 16.64
CA ILE A 61 6.34 -6.07 15.54
C ILE A 61 4.84 -5.80 15.42
N ILE A 62 4.13 -5.81 16.56
CA ILE A 62 2.69 -5.48 16.60
C ILE A 62 2.43 -4.04 16.13
N VAL A 63 3.25 -3.07 16.56
CA VAL A 63 3.14 -1.68 16.08
C VAL A 63 3.34 -1.60 14.56
N GLY A 64 4.33 -2.30 14.00
CA GLY A 64 4.55 -2.37 12.56
C GLY A 64 3.36 -2.96 11.82
N MET A 65 2.77 -4.04 12.34
CA MET A 65 1.57 -4.67 11.78
C MET A 65 0.36 -3.74 11.80
N ILE A 66 0.11 -3.06 12.93
CA ILE A 66 -0.97 -2.06 13.05
C ILE A 66 -0.76 -0.93 12.04
N LEU A 67 0.46 -0.45 11.87
CA LEU A 67 0.77 0.61 10.93
C LEU A 67 0.50 0.18 9.47
N VAL A 68 0.95 -1.01 9.08
CA VAL A 68 0.68 -1.58 7.75
C VAL A 68 -0.83 -1.69 7.53
N PHE A 69 -1.56 -2.34 8.44
CA PHE A 69 -3.01 -2.55 8.28
C PHE A 69 -3.77 -1.22 8.24
N SER A 70 -3.40 -0.26 9.08
CA SER A 70 -4.03 1.06 9.11
C SER A 70 -3.87 1.78 7.78
N LEU A 71 -2.66 1.76 7.21
CA LEU A 71 -2.41 2.40 5.93
C LEU A 71 -3.06 1.64 4.76
N GLU A 72 -3.11 0.30 4.80
CA GLU A 72 -3.84 -0.51 3.81
C GLU A 72 -5.36 -0.23 3.88
N PHE A 73 -5.91 -0.02 5.08
CA PHE A 73 -7.30 0.43 5.25
C PHE A 73 -7.55 1.81 4.68
N VAL A 74 -6.65 2.77 4.91
CA VAL A 74 -6.74 4.11 4.32
C VAL A 74 -6.64 4.04 2.80
N ALA A 75 -5.73 3.22 2.27
CA ALA A 75 -5.63 2.98 0.83
C ALA A 75 -6.91 2.33 0.28
N GLY A 76 -7.46 1.35 0.99
CA GLY A 76 -8.62 0.58 0.55
C GLY A 76 -9.93 1.36 0.64
N LEU A 77 -10.40 1.62 1.86
CA LEU A 77 -11.64 2.34 2.10
C LEU A 77 -11.55 3.79 1.62
N GLY A 78 -10.41 4.45 1.86
CA GLY A 78 -10.19 5.81 1.36
C GLY A 78 -10.09 5.86 -0.17
N GLY A 79 -9.57 4.81 -0.82
CA GLY A 79 -9.54 4.69 -2.27
C GLY A 79 -10.95 4.56 -2.86
N LEU A 80 -11.78 3.68 -2.29
CA LEU A 80 -13.18 3.53 -2.70
C LEU A 80 -13.99 4.81 -2.47
N PHE A 81 -13.81 5.46 -1.31
CA PHE A 81 -14.44 6.75 -1.01
C PHE A 81 -13.96 7.85 -1.96
N GLY A 82 -12.66 7.93 -2.21
CA GLY A 82 -12.06 8.87 -3.17
C GLY A 82 -12.60 8.66 -4.58
N ALA A 83 -12.69 7.42 -5.03
CA ALA A 83 -13.28 7.06 -6.32
C ALA A 83 -14.76 7.46 -6.42
N TRP A 84 -15.56 7.17 -5.39
CA TRP A 84 -16.96 7.61 -5.32
C TRP A 84 -17.07 9.14 -5.37
N LYS A 85 -16.19 9.86 -4.65
CA LYS A 85 -16.18 11.32 -4.66
C LYS A 85 -15.85 11.86 -6.05
N LEU A 86 -14.85 11.33 -6.72
CA LEU A 86 -14.50 11.70 -8.10
C LEU A 86 -15.64 11.42 -9.07
N TRP A 87 -16.26 10.24 -8.96
CA TRP A 87 -17.42 9.89 -9.77
C TRP A 87 -18.56 10.89 -9.55
N SER A 88 -18.87 11.25 -8.30
CA SER A 88 -19.93 12.21 -7.98
C SER A 88 -19.68 13.61 -8.56
N LEU A 89 -18.41 14.01 -8.67
CA LEU A 89 -17.98 15.33 -9.15
C LEU A 89 -17.62 15.37 -10.64
N ARG A 90 -17.82 14.28 -11.38
CA ARG A 90 -17.39 14.18 -12.79
C ARG A 90 -17.98 15.28 -13.69
N GLY A 91 -19.18 15.77 -13.39
CA GLY A 91 -19.84 16.89 -14.09
C GLY A 91 -19.69 18.25 -13.42
N ALA A 92 -18.92 18.36 -12.33
CA ALA A 92 -18.73 19.59 -11.58
C ALA A 92 -17.74 20.55 -12.28
N THR A 93 -17.55 21.74 -11.73
CA THR A 93 -16.54 22.67 -12.24
C THR A 93 -15.12 22.10 -12.07
N PRO A 94 -14.13 22.54 -12.87
CA PRO A 94 -12.74 22.10 -12.70
C PRO A 94 -12.20 22.29 -11.28
N ALA A 95 -12.51 23.43 -10.64
CA ALA A 95 -12.07 23.72 -9.26
C ALA A 95 -12.64 22.73 -8.24
N GLU A 96 -13.92 22.39 -8.36
CA GLU A 96 -14.57 21.42 -7.45
C GLU A 96 -14.01 20.00 -7.64
N PHE A 97 -13.77 19.59 -8.89
CA PHE A 97 -13.17 18.28 -9.17
C PHE A 97 -11.74 18.19 -8.62
N GLU A 98 -10.93 19.24 -8.82
CA GLU A 98 -9.57 19.33 -8.28
C GLU A 98 -9.55 19.20 -6.75
N ALA A 99 -10.44 19.90 -6.05
CA ALA A 99 -10.60 19.76 -4.60
C ALA A 99 -11.03 18.32 -4.20
N GLY A 100 -11.89 17.69 -5.00
CA GLY A 100 -12.34 16.32 -4.83
C GLY A 100 -11.22 15.27 -4.90
N LYS A 101 -10.17 15.51 -5.69
CA LYS A 101 -9.02 14.59 -5.83
C LYS A 101 -8.25 14.36 -4.53
N LYS A 102 -8.36 15.26 -3.54
CA LYS A 102 -7.66 15.14 -2.25
C LYS A 102 -7.79 13.74 -1.63
N TRP A 103 -9.00 13.19 -1.59
CA TRP A 103 -9.26 11.90 -0.95
C TRP A 103 -8.60 10.72 -1.68
N ALA A 104 -8.72 10.69 -3.01
CA ALA A 104 -8.05 9.70 -3.84
C ALA A 104 -6.51 9.80 -3.71
N LYS A 105 -5.96 11.02 -3.66
CA LYS A 105 -4.51 11.23 -3.47
C LYS A 105 -4.01 10.76 -2.12
N ILE A 106 -4.76 11.00 -1.03
CA ILE A 106 -4.41 10.49 0.30
C ILE A 106 -4.36 8.97 0.27
N ALA A 107 -5.39 8.31 -0.28
CA ALA A 107 -5.45 6.86 -0.36
C ALA A 107 -4.29 6.26 -1.18
N MET A 108 -4.02 6.80 -2.37
CA MET A 108 -2.91 6.31 -3.21
C MET A 108 -1.55 6.60 -2.55
N GLY A 109 -1.41 7.74 -1.86
CA GLY A 109 -0.22 8.03 -1.06
C GLY A 109 0.01 7.02 0.06
N SER A 110 -1.03 6.66 0.80
CA SER A 110 -0.96 5.61 1.83
C SER A 110 -0.54 4.26 1.26
N ALA A 111 -1.10 3.87 0.10
CA ALA A 111 -0.70 2.67 -0.62
C ALA A 111 0.80 2.67 -0.99
N VAL A 112 1.31 3.79 -1.52
CA VAL A 112 2.75 3.94 -1.84
C VAL A 112 3.61 3.82 -0.58
N VAL A 113 3.21 4.47 0.53
CA VAL A 113 3.95 4.39 1.79
C VAL A 113 3.99 2.97 2.34
N VAL A 114 2.90 2.20 2.25
CA VAL A 114 2.90 0.79 2.66
C VAL A 114 3.84 -0.02 1.77
N TRP A 115 3.57 -0.06 0.47
CA TRP A 115 4.22 -1.03 -0.39
C TRP A 115 5.66 -0.64 -0.74
N TRP A 116 5.95 0.63 -1.01
CA TRP A 116 7.33 1.05 -1.26
C TRP A 116 8.07 1.48 0.02
N GLY A 117 7.39 2.13 0.97
CA GLY A 117 8.04 2.54 2.22
C GLY A 117 8.30 1.35 3.15
N LEU A 118 7.23 0.68 3.58
CA LEU A 118 7.32 -0.37 4.60
C LEU A 118 7.75 -1.72 4.03
N PHE A 119 7.16 -2.17 2.93
CA PHE A 119 7.57 -3.45 2.32
C PHE A 119 8.93 -3.30 1.61
N GLN A 120 9.05 -2.50 0.55
CA GLN A 120 10.34 -2.39 -0.18
C GLN A 120 11.47 -1.80 0.70
N GLY A 121 11.20 -0.71 1.41
CA GLY A 121 12.23 -0.04 2.22
C GLY A 121 12.60 -0.80 3.49
N VAL A 122 11.61 -1.14 4.33
CA VAL A 122 11.89 -1.73 5.65
C VAL A 122 12.03 -3.25 5.58
N ALA A 123 11.03 -3.98 5.08
CA ALA A 123 11.04 -5.44 5.09
C ALA A 123 12.06 -6.01 4.08
N ILE A 124 11.95 -5.62 2.81
CA ILE A 124 12.80 -6.12 1.73
C ILE A 124 14.22 -5.60 1.90
N ALA A 125 14.47 -4.28 1.89
CA ALA A 125 15.84 -3.79 1.95
C ALA A 125 16.44 -3.83 3.36
N GLY A 126 15.69 -3.39 4.38
CA GLY A 126 16.19 -3.31 5.76
C GLY A 126 16.39 -4.67 6.43
N TYR A 127 15.37 -5.54 6.38
CA TYR A 127 15.44 -6.90 6.93
C TYR A 127 15.88 -7.96 5.89
N GLN A 128 16.18 -7.55 4.66
CA GLN A 128 16.69 -8.43 3.61
C GLN A 128 15.74 -9.59 3.28
N LEU A 129 14.43 -9.37 3.44
CA LEU A 129 13.41 -10.39 3.23
C LEU A 129 13.49 -11.03 1.82
N TRP A 130 14.01 -10.34 0.80
CA TRP A 130 14.22 -10.91 -0.54
C TRP A 130 15.13 -12.16 -0.58
N GLN A 131 15.94 -12.41 0.45
CA GLN A 131 16.78 -13.62 0.56
C GLN A 131 16.01 -14.81 1.11
N MET A 132 14.93 -14.56 1.84
CA MET A 132 14.23 -15.56 2.62
C MET A 132 13.18 -16.26 1.75
N PRO A 133 12.91 -17.58 1.95
CA PRO A 133 11.98 -18.35 1.13
C PRO A 133 10.59 -17.72 0.91
N LEU A 134 10.00 -17.08 1.93
CA LEU A 134 8.67 -16.45 1.80
C LEU A 134 8.71 -14.98 1.35
N GLY A 135 9.89 -14.46 1.03
CA GLY A 135 10.08 -13.05 0.71
C GLY A 135 9.83 -12.64 -0.73
N GLN A 136 9.92 -13.58 -1.68
CA GLN A 136 9.78 -13.27 -3.11
C GLN A 136 8.40 -12.69 -3.44
N GLY A 137 7.32 -13.28 -2.90
CA GLY A 137 5.95 -12.80 -3.14
C GLY A 137 5.73 -11.35 -2.71
N PRO A 138 6.02 -10.99 -1.45
CA PRO A 138 5.99 -9.60 -0.98
C PRO A 138 6.96 -8.69 -1.73
N PHE A 139 8.13 -9.18 -2.15
CA PHE A 139 9.09 -8.39 -2.90
C PHE A 139 8.51 -7.96 -4.26
N ASP A 140 8.07 -8.91 -5.07
CA ASP A 140 7.51 -8.58 -6.39
C ASP A 140 6.18 -7.84 -6.26
N GLY A 141 5.31 -8.33 -5.37
CA GLY A 141 3.98 -7.79 -5.15
C GLY A 141 4.03 -6.33 -4.72
N SER A 142 4.81 -5.99 -3.69
CA SER A 142 4.88 -4.62 -3.19
C SER A 142 5.52 -3.64 -4.19
N TRP A 143 6.44 -4.11 -5.05
CA TRP A 143 6.93 -3.28 -6.15
C TRP A 143 5.81 -2.93 -7.13
N VAL A 144 5.05 -3.95 -7.58
CA VAL A 144 3.95 -3.79 -8.53
C VAL A 144 2.80 -2.97 -7.94
N TYR A 145 2.32 -3.30 -6.74
CA TYR A 145 1.17 -2.62 -6.13
C TYR A 145 1.49 -1.16 -5.77
N GLY A 146 2.70 -0.90 -5.27
CA GLY A 146 3.19 0.46 -5.08
C GLY A 146 3.30 1.23 -6.40
N GLY A 147 3.76 0.57 -7.47
CA GLY A 147 3.82 1.13 -8.82
C GLY A 147 2.44 1.49 -9.38
N MET A 148 1.46 0.59 -9.23
CA MET A 148 0.07 0.86 -9.60
C MET A 148 -0.48 2.08 -8.87
N ALA A 149 -0.30 2.16 -7.55
CA ALA A 149 -0.74 3.29 -6.75
C ALA A 149 -0.03 4.59 -7.14
N MET A 150 1.28 4.56 -7.39
CA MET A 150 2.04 5.73 -7.81
C MET A 150 1.62 6.22 -9.20
N MET A 151 1.37 5.32 -10.16
CA MET A 151 0.85 5.69 -11.48
C MET A 151 -0.53 6.37 -11.37
N VAL A 152 -1.42 5.84 -10.52
CA VAL A 152 -2.70 6.48 -10.25
C VAL A 152 -2.51 7.83 -9.58
N LEU A 153 -1.59 7.96 -8.61
CA LEU A 153 -1.29 9.22 -7.93
C LEU A 153 -0.76 10.29 -8.91
N ILE A 154 0.12 9.91 -9.84
CA ILE A 154 0.61 10.77 -10.92
C ILE A 154 -0.54 11.19 -11.83
N TYR A 155 -1.39 10.24 -12.23
CA TYR A 155 -2.54 10.53 -13.09
C TYR A 155 -3.55 11.47 -12.41
N LEU A 156 -3.83 11.27 -11.12
CA LEU A 156 -4.61 12.19 -10.29
C LEU A 156 -3.93 13.57 -10.15
N GLY A 157 -2.59 13.63 -10.21
CA GLY A 157 -1.83 14.87 -10.15
C GLY A 157 -1.92 15.74 -11.40
N GLN A 158 -2.33 15.17 -12.54
CA GLN A 158 -2.52 15.92 -13.78
C GLN A 158 -3.70 16.88 -13.65
N LYS A 159 -3.56 18.09 -14.18
CA LYS A 159 -4.63 19.10 -14.20
C LYS A 159 -5.78 18.63 -15.08
N GLU A 160 -7.00 18.96 -14.69
CA GLU A 160 -8.14 18.83 -15.60
C GLU A 160 -8.02 19.86 -16.74
N GLY A 161 -8.11 19.37 -17.98
CA GLY A 161 -8.27 20.20 -19.18
C GLY A 161 -9.73 20.51 -19.50
#